data_AF-A0A9N8DVP4-F1
#
_entry.id   AF-A0A9N8DVP4-F1
#
_cell.length_a   1.000
_cell.length_b   1.000
_cell.length_c   1.000
_cell.angle_alpha   90.00
_cell.angle_beta   90.00
_cell.angle_gamma   90.00
#
_symmetry.space_group_name_H-M   'P 1'
#
loop_
_entity.id
_entity.type
_entity.pdbx_description
1 polymer ?
#
loop_
_entity_poly.entity_id
_entity_poly.type
_entity_poly.pdbx_seq_one_letter_code
_entity_poly.pdbx_strand_id
1 'polypeptide(L)'
;MASKHRRQRSTGSMLNGSITNLFQKTLNPAHHMRGRIVKKAAGVVDEYVNDMSSKAPFLCESTTTSTSSSIPLLDHNELVIGKLLGEGGFCQVWDVSGIVLHTDNNNSNNGQNEWRNQQDARQQLAQCAKQQPLAVKQLRKRLTKYPPRFTLACADLVTEAQYLSKLSHHLLC
;
A
#
# COMPACT_ATOMS: atom_id res chain seq x y z
N MET A 1 -39.17 -35.84 5.42
CA MET A 1 -38.68 -34.46 5.57
C MET A 1 -37.17 -34.51 5.76
N ALA A 2 -36.37 -34.21 4.73
CA ALA A 2 -34.92 -34.32 4.78
C ALA A 2 -34.28 -32.93 4.81
N SER A 3 -33.67 -32.59 5.94
CA SER A 3 -32.98 -31.32 6.17
C SER A 3 -31.58 -31.36 5.56
N LYS A 4 -31.36 -30.59 4.50
CA LYS A 4 -30.06 -30.42 3.84
C LYS A 4 -29.26 -29.31 4.55
N HIS A 5 -28.34 -29.70 5.42
CA HIS A 5 -27.32 -28.77 5.94
C HIS A 5 -26.21 -28.56 4.91
N ARG A 6 -26.26 -27.41 4.24
CA ARG A 6 -25.18 -26.92 3.36
C ARG A 6 -24.14 -26.21 4.24
N ARG A 7 -23.06 -26.93 4.60
CA ARG A 7 -21.86 -26.33 5.21
C ARG A 7 -21.15 -25.49 4.14
N GLN A 8 -21.16 -24.17 4.28
CA GLN A 8 -20.23 -23.31 3.57
C GLN A 8 -18.88 -23.35 4.30
N ARG A 9 -17.86 -23.87 3.63
CA ARG A 9 -16.46 -23.70 4.03
C ARG A 9 -16.02 -22.32 3.56
N SER A 10 -15.86 -21.40 4.52
CA SER A 10 -15.12 -20.17 4.35
C SER A 10 -13.62 -20.51 4.38
N THR A 11 -12.98 -20.48 3.21
CA THR A 11 -11.52 -20.51 3.10
C THR A 11 -11.01 -19.07 3.20
N GLY A 12 -10.67 -18.65 4.41
CA GLY A 12 -10.03 -17.35 4.68
C GLY A 12 -8.59 -17.35 4.18
N SER A 13 -8.36 -16.86 2.97
CA SER A 13 -7.05 -16.39 2.50
C SER A 13 -6.87 -14.94 2.98
N MET A 14 -6.30 -14.75 4.18
CA MET A 14 -6.24 -13.44 4.84
C MET A 14 -5.03 -12.56 4.47
N LEU A 15 -4.16 -12.98 3.53
CA LEU A 15 -3.02 -12.17 3.08
C LEU A 15 -3.25 -11.44 1.75
N ASN A 16 -4.38 -11.67 1.07
CA ASN A 16 -4.81 -10.89 -0.08
C ASN A 16 -5.68 -9.72 0.36
N GLY A 17 -5.17 -8.90 1.28
CA GLY A 17 -5.75 -7.58 1.49
C GLY A 17 -5.57 -6.80 0.20
N SER A 18 -6.59 -6.81 -0.66
CA SER A 18 -6.55 -6.04 -1.92
C SER A 18 -6.10 -4.62 -1.59
N ILE A 19 -5.17 -4.09 -2.38
CA ILE A 19 -4.70 -2.71 -2.30
C ILE A 19 -5.88 -1.71 -2.30
N THR A 20 -7.05 -2.10 -2.83
CA THR A 20 -8.30 -1.34 -2.68
C THR A 20 -8.67 -1.05 -1.23
N ASN A 21 -8.41 -1.94 -0.29
CA ASN A 21 -8.67 -1.71 1.13
C ASN A 21 -7.78 -0.60 1.70
N LEU A 22 -6.56 -0.43 1.16
CA LEU A 22 -5.67 0.66 1.52
C LEU A 22 -6.18 2.00 1.01
N PHE A 23 -6.65 2.04 -0.24
CA PHE A 23 -7.26 3.24 -0.83
C PHE A 23 -8.60 3.63 -0.19
N GLN A 24 -9.35 2.65 0.32
CA GLN A 24 -10.62 2.91 1.01
C GLN A 24 -10.42 3.50 2.41
N LYS A 25 -9.39 3.08 3.15
CA LYS A 25 -9.12 3.57 4.51
C LYS A 25 -8.55 4.99 4.53
N THR A 26 -7.87 5.43 3.47
CA THR A 26 -7.14 6.71 3.42
C THR A 26 -7.94 7.91 2.90
N LEU A 27 -9.18 7.72 2.44
CA LEU A 27 -9.94 8.79 1.78
C LEU A 27 -11.30 9.02 2.43
N ASN A 28 -11.41 10.14 3.16
CA ASN A 28 -12.69 10.66 3.63
C ASN A 28 -13.44 11.30 2.43
N PRO A 29 -14.52 10.69 1.91
CA PRO A 29 -15.07 11.04 0.59
C PRO A 29 -15.88 12.34 0.56
N ALA A 30 -16.18 12.93 1.72
CA ALA A 30 -17.15 14.02 1.84
C ALA A 30 -16.68 15.37 1.27
N HIS A 31 -15.37 15.64 1.18
CA HIS A 31 -14.91 17.01 0.92
C HIS A 31 -14.12 17.27 -0.36
N HIS A 32 -13.76 16.27 -1.16
CA HIS A 32 -12.93 16.49 -2.35
C HIS A 32 -13.46 15.72 -3.56
N MET A 33 -13.69 16.41 -4.69
CA MET A 33 -13.92 15.78 -6.01
C MET A 33 -12.85 14.72 -6.37
N ARG A 34 -11.67 14.83 -5.75
CA ARG A 34 -10.57 13.86 -5.86
C ARG A 34 -10.93 12.47 -5.30
N GLY A 35 -11.79 12.38 -4.28
CA GLY A 35 -12.20 11.09 -3.69
C GLY A 35 -12.95 10.19 -4.66
N ARG A 36 -13.81 10.76 -5.52
CA ARG A 36 -14.55 9.98 -6.54
C ARG A 36 -13.64 9.36 -7.58
N ILE A 37 -12.61 10.10 -8.01
CA ILE A 37 -11.65 9.63 -9.02
C ILE A 37 -10.82 8.49 -8.44
N VAL A 38 -10.30 8.65 -7.21
CA VAL A 38 -9.49 7.60 -6.59
C VAL A 38 -10.33 6.35 -6.29
N LYS A 39 -11.57 6.49 -5.82
CA LYS A 39 -12.46 5.35 -5.59
C LYS A 39 -12.75 4.56 -6.86
N LYS A 40 -12.98 5.25 -7.99
CA LYS A 40 -13.14 4.59 -9.30
C LYS A 40 -11.85 3.94 -9.78
N ALA A 41 -10.71 4.64 -9.63
CA ALA A 41 -9.42 4.09 -10.00
C ALA A 41 -9.11 2.81 -9.21
N ALA A 42 -9.34 2.78 -7.90
CA ALA A 42 -9.06 1.62 -7.06
C ALA A 42 -9.73 0.34 -7.60
N GLY A 43 -11.01 0.39 -7.99
CA GLY A 43 -11.72 -0.78 -8.51
C GLY A 43 -11.19 -1.29 -9.86
N VAL A 44 -10.50 -0.44 -10.63
CA VAL A 44 -9.94 -0.77 -11.94
C VAL A 44 -8.45 -1.13 -11.83
N VAL A 45 -7.73 -0.52 -10.89
CA VAL A 45 -6.29 -0.78 -10.65
C VAL A 45 -6.05 -2.25 -10.37
N ASP A 46 -6.89 -2.91 -9.56
CA ASP A 46 -6.75 -4.33 -9.27
C ASP A 46 -6.80 -5.21 -10.54
N GLU A 47 -7.70 -4.89 -11.48
CA GLU A 47 -7.80 -5.62 -12.74
C GLU A 47 -6.52 -5.46 -13.58
N TYR A 48 -6.01 -4.23 -13.69
CA TYR A 48 -4.75 -3.96 -14.39
C TYR A 48 -3.55 -4.62 -13.73
N VAL A 49 -3.47 -4.56 -12.40
CA VAL A 49 -2.40 -5.18 -11.63
C VAL A 49 -2.44 -6.70 -11.83
N ASN A 50 -3.62 -7.32 -11.78
CA ASN A 50 -3.76 -8.75 -12.02
C ASN A 50 -3.37 -9.13 -13.46
N ASP A 51 -3.79 -8.38 -14.48
CA ASP A 51 -3.41 -8.62 -15.86
C ASP A 51 -1.89 -8.50 -16.05
N MET A 52 -1.26 -7.45 -15.53
CA MET A 52 0.19 -7.25 -15.60
C MET A 52 0.95 -8.34 -14.85
N SER A 53 0.50 -8.69 -13.64
CA SER A 53 1.18 -9.69 -12.81
C SER A 53 1.01 -11.12 -13.36
N SER A 54 -0.09 -11.42 -14.07
CA SER A 54 -0.28 -12.72 -14.74
C SER A 54 0.74 -12.97 -15.87
N LYS A 55 1.26 -11.89 -16.46
CA LYS A 55 2.28 -11.92 -17.54
C LYS A 55 3.71 -11.92 -16.99
N ALA A 56 3.86 -11.91 -15.67
CA ALA A 56 5.12 -11.74 -14.96
C ALA A 56 5.43 -12.99 -14.11
N PRO A 57 6.12 -14.03 -14.65
CA PRO A 57 6.29 -15.32 -13.99
C PRO A 57 6.90 -15.24 -12.59
N PHE A 58 7.82 -14.31 -12.37
CA PHE A 58 8.50 -14.12 -11.09
C PHE A 58 7.57 -13.54 -9.98
N LEU A 59 6.41 -12.95 -10.31
CA LEU A 59 5.38 -12.59 -9.31
C LEU A 59 4.50 -13.79 -8.94
N CYS A 60 4.35 -14.76 -9.84
CA CYS A 60 3.52 -15.95 -9.62
C CYS A 60 4.21 -16.99 -8.72
N GLU A 61 5.54 -16.97 -8.61
CA GLU A 61 6.26 -17.87 -7.72
C GLU A 61 5.88 -17.61 -6.26
N SER A 62 5.14 -18.58 -5.72
CA SER A 62 4.67 -18.62 -4.35
C SER A 62 5.86 -18.94 -3.44
N THR A 63 6.63 -17.92 -3.07
CA THR A 63 7.72 -18.05 -2.10
C THR A 63 7.10 -18.36 -0.73
N THR A 64 7.05 -19.64 -0.39
CA THR A 64 6.33 -20.24 0.74
C THR A 64 6.92 -19.96 2.12
N THR A 65 7.87 -19.04 2.26
CA THR A 65 8.64 -18.85 3.50
C THR A 65 8.89 -17.39 3.90
N SER A 66 8.13 -16.44 3.37
CA SER A 66 8.22 -15.05 3.87
C SER A 66 7.57 -14.97 5.26
N THR A 67 8.41 -14.74 6.27
CA THR A 67 7.96 -14.24 7.57
C THR A 67 7.07 -13.04 7.32
N SER A 68 5.86 -13.06 7.88
CA SER A 68 4.83 -12.04 7.68
C SER A 68 5.24 -10.72 8.34
N SER A 69 6.24 -10.04 7.80
CA SER A 69 6.56 -8.67 8.19
C SER A 69 5.40 -7.79 7.71
N SER A 70 4.73 -7.14 8.66
CA SER A 70 3.68 -6.19 8.32
C SER A 70 4.31 -5.00 7.61
N ILE A 71 3.80 -4.64 6.44
CA ILE A 71 4.24 -3.42 5.75
C ILE A 71 3.73 -2.22 6.59
N PRO A 72 4.63 -1.38 7.13
CA PRO A 72 4.23 -0.22 7.90
C PRO A 72 3.49 0.76 6.99
N LEU A 73 2.32 1.18 7.44
CA LEU A 73 1.48 2.18 6.80
C LEU A 73 1.71 3.48 7.55
N LEU A 74 2.06 4.51 6.79
CA LEU A 74 2.28 5.85 7.29
C LEU A 74 1.22 6.78 6.74
N ASP A 75 0.77 7.71 7.57
CA ASP A 75 -0.02 8.83 7.10
C ASP A 75 0.88 9.85 6.41
N HIS A 76 0.30 10.58 5.44
CA HIS A 76 1.05 11.59 4.70
C HIS A 76 1.69 12.65 5.61
N ASN A 77 1.02 12.99 6.73
CA ASN A 77 1.49 13.98 7.69
C ASN A 77 2.64 13.48 8.57
N GLU A 78 2.88 12.17 8.59
CA GLU A 78 4.00 11.58 9.33
C GLU A 78 5.31 11.62 8.53
N LEU A 79 5.22 11.87 7.22
CA LEU A 79 6.38 11.96 6.35
C LEU A 79 6.85 13.42 6.26
N VAL A 80 8.09 13.67 6.68
CA VAL A 80 8.76 14.95 6.46
C VAL A 80 9.46 14.89 5.10
N ILE A 81 8.87 15.53 4.10
CA ILE A 81 9.37 15.52 2.72
C ILE A 81 10.46 16.58 2.55
N GLY A 82 11.60 16.15 2.00
CA GLY A 82 12.75 16.99 1.70
C GLY A 82 12.78 17.47 0.25
N LYS A 83 13.99 17.47 -0.33
CA LYS A 83 14.23 17.90 -1.71
C LYS A 83 13.68 16.92 -2.75
N LEU A 84 13.35 17.43 -3.93
CA LEU A 84 13.04 16.59 -5.10
C LEU A 84 14.31 15.88 -5.57
N LEU A 85 14.26 14.56 -5.67
CA LEU A 85 15.38 13.71 -6.13
C LEU A 85 15.26 13.38 -7.62
N GLY A 86 14.04 13.30 -8.14
CA GLY A 86 13.80 13.00 -9.55
C GLY A 86 12.35 13.20 -9.97
N GLU A 87 12.16 13.43 -11.26
CA GLU A 87 10.85 13.60 -11.87
C GLU A 87 10.70 12.70 -13.09
N GLY A 88 9.60 11.96 -13.14
CA GLY A 88 9.19 11.18 -14.31
C GLY A 88 7.92 11.73 -14.96
N GLY A 89 7.46 11.02 -15.99
CA GLY A 89 6.21 11.36 -16.69
C GLY A 89 4.99 11.38 -15.76
N PHE A 90 4.92 10.42 -14.84
CA PHE A 90 3.76 10.20 -13.97
C PHE A 90 4.03 10.36 -12.47
N CYS A 91 5.29 10.25 -12.05
CA CYS A 91 5.69 10.26 -10.65
C CYS A 91 6.78 11.30 -10.36
N GLN A 92 6.96 11.61 -9.09
CA GLN A 92 8.08 12.36 -8.55
C GLN A 92 8.65 11.59 -7.37
N VAL A 93 9.97 11.61 -7.25
CA VAL A 93 10.71 10.97 -6.15
C VAL A 93 11.27 12.06 -5.27
N TRP A 94 10.97 11.98 -3.98
CA TRP A 94 11.36 12.97 -2.99
C TRP A 94 12.21 12.31 -1.91
N ASP A 95 13.14 13.08 -1.37
CA ASP A 95 13.86 12.73 -0.16
C ASP A 95 12.88 12.69 1.03
N VAL A 96 13.06 11.72 1.92
CA VAL A 96 12.34 11.66 3.21
C VAL A 96 13.32 12.09 4.29
N SER A 97 13.20 13.35 4.70
CA SER A 97 14.09 13.95 5.70
C SER A 97 13.77 13.52 7.13
N GLY A 98 12.62 12.88 7.36
CA GLY A 98 12.26 12.32 8.65
C GLY A 98 10.88 11.66 8.65
N ILE A 99 10.62 10.88 9.71
CA ILE A 99 9.33 10.25 9.98
C ILE A 99 8.90 10.65 11.40
N VAL A 100 7.75 11.30 11.54
CA VAL A 100 7.18 11.78 12.80
C VAL A 100 5.88 11.03 13.05
N LEU A 101 5.96 9.96 13.86
CA LEU A 101 4.81 9.11 14.13
C LEU A 101 3.80 9.80 15.04
N HIS A 102 2.52 9.71 14.68
CA HIS A 102 1.42 10.15 15.53
C HIS A 102 0.99 9.02 16.47
N THR A 103 0.89 9.33 17.77
CA THR A 103 0.36 8.39 18.76
C THR A 103 -1.16 8.52 18.79
N ASP A 104 -1.85 7.78 17.92
CA ASP A 104 -3.31 7.76 17.95
C ASP A 104 -3.78 7.04 19.22
N ASN A 105 -4.35 7.79 20.17
CA ASN A 105 -4.93 7.27 21.42
C ASN A 105 -6.25 6.49 21.22
N ASN A 106 -6.53 5.98 20.02
CA ASN A 106 -7.80 5.34 19.72
C ASN A 106 -7.87 3.91 20.28
N ASN A 107 -8.39 3.82 21.50
CA ASN A 107 -8.56 2.61 22.31
C ASN A 107 -9.77 1.76 21.84
N SER A 108 -9.78 1.32 20.58
CA SER A 108 -10.80 0.39 20.07
C SER A 108 -10.36 -1.07 20.23
N ASN A 109 -11.01 -1.79 21.14
CA ASN A 109 -10.58 -3.11 21.62
C ASN A 109 -10.59 -4.26 20.59
N ASN A 110 -11.13 -4.09 19.38
CA ASN A 110 -11.33 -5.20 18.44
C ASN A 110 -10.18 -5.45 17.42
N GLY A 111 -9.03 -4.77 17.55
CA GLY A 111 -7.90 -4.91 16.61
C GLY A 111 -6.51 -4.80 17.26
N GLN A 112 -6.41 -5.07 18.57
CA GLN A 112 -5.25 -4.67 19.37
C GLN A 112 -3.92 -5.31 18.92
N ASN A 113 -3.93 -6.56 18.43
CA ASN A 113 -2.71 -7.23 17.97
C ASN A 113 -2.22 -6.72 16.60
N GLU A 114 -3.12 -6.55 15.63
CA GLU A 114 -2.76 -5.99 14.32
C GLU A 114 -2.26 -4.55 14.46
N TRP A 115 -2.92 -3.76 15.31
CA TRP A 115 -2.49 -2.39 15.61
C TRP A 115 -1.11 -2.33 16.25
N ARG A 116 -0.81 -3.22 17.21
CA ARG A 116 0.51 -3.31 17.83
C ARG A 116 1.59 -3.67 16.82
N ASN A 117 1.37 -4.71 16.01
CA ASN A 117 2.30 -5.10 14.95
C ASN A 117 2.57 -3.95 13.98
N GLN A 118 1.53 -3.18 13.66
CA GLN A 118 1.65 -2.02 12.79
C GLN A 118 2.44 -0.88 13.43
N GLN A 119 2.22 -0.62 14.72
CA GLN A 119 2.94 0.41 15.44
C GLN A 119 4.42 0.05 15.60
N ASP A 120 4.72 -1.22 15.89
CA ASP A 120 6.09 -1.72 15.98
C ASP A 120 6.82 -1.59 14.63
N ALA A 121 6.16 -2.00 13.53
CA ALA A 121 6.70 -1.84 12.18
C ALA A 121 6.94 -0.36 11.82
N ARG A 122 6.03 0.54 12.20
CA ARG A 122 6.19 1.99 11.99
C ARG A 122 7.37 2.55 12.79
N GLN A 123 7.54 2.13 14.04
CA GLN A 123 8.67 2.54 14.89
C GLN A 123 10.01 2.05 14.32
N GLN A 124 10.07 0.81 13.87
CA GLN A 124 11.25 0.25 13.20
C GLN A 124 11.61 1.05 11.95
N LEU A 125 10.63 1.35 11.10
CA LEU A 125 10.84 2.18 9.91
C LEU A 125 11.32 3.60 10.26
N ALA A 126 10.72 4.24 11.25
CA ALA A 126 11.14 5.57 11.71
C ALA A 126 12.56 5.57 12.29
N GLN A 127 12.98 4.48 12.93
CA GLN A 127 14.35 4.33 13.42
C GLN A 127 15.34 4.08 12.27
N CYS A 128 14.97 3.25 11.30
CA CYS A 128 15.76 3.01 10.09
C CYS A 128 15.97 4.30 9.29
N ALA A 129 14.94 5.15 9.16
CA ALA A 129 15.00 6.45 8.51
C ALA A 129 16.04 7.42 9.11
N LYS A 130 16.45 7.23 10.37
CA LYS A 130 17.52 8.02 11.00
C LYS A 130 18.91 7.54 10.62
N GLN A 131 19.04 6.28 10.24
CA GLN A 131 20.31 5.63 9.94
C GLN A 131 20.57 5.59 8.43
N GLN A 132 19.52 5.56 7.62
CA GLN A 132 19.61 5.41 6.18
C GLN A 132 18.71 6.42 5.46
N PRO A 133 19.20 7.04 4.38
CA PRO A 133 18.39 7.95 3.59
C PRO A 133 17.25 7.18 2.93
N LEU A 134 16.04 7.71 3.07
CA LEU A 134 14.85 7.16 2.45
C LEU A 134 14.36 8.06 1.33
N ALA A 135 13.68 7.46 0.36
CA ALA A 135 13.02 8.16 -0.72
C ALA A 135 11.57 7.71 -0.83
N VAL A 136 10.68 8.63 -1.19
CA VAL A 136 9.28 8.33 -1.46
C VAL A 136 8.93 8.67 -2.90
N LYS A 137 8.32 7.71 -3.59
CA LYS A 137 7.81 7.87 -4.96
C LYS A 137 6.31 8.14 -4.90
N GLN A 138 5.90 9.29 -5.42
CA GLN A 138 4.48 9.70 -5.43
C GLN A 138 4.00 10.04 -6.83
N LEU A 139 2.72 9.78 -7.10
CA LEU A 139 2.07 10.19 -8.34
C LEU A 139 1.91 11.71 -8.38
N ARG A 140 2.07 12.30 -9.56
CA ARG A 140 1.90 13.74 -9.75
C ARG A 140 0.44 14.13 -9.55
N LYS A 141 0.19 15.14 -8.70
CA LYS A 141 -1.15 15.68 -8.43
C LYS A 141 -1.94 16.05 -9.69
N ARG A 142 -1.27 16.49 -10.76
CA ARG A 142 -1.92 16.84 -12.03
C ARG A 142 -2.58 15.66 -12.74
N LEU A 143 -2.17 14.42 -12.46
CA LEU A 143 -2.77 13.23 -13.05
C LEU A 143 -4.22 13.04 -12.63
N THR A 144 -4.65 13.57 -11.49
CA THR A 144 -6.07 13.49 -11.07
C THR A 144 -7.00 14.23 -12.04
N LYS A 145 -6.48 15.06 -12.95
CA LYS A 145 -7.26 15.70 -14.02
C LYS A 145 -7.50 14.78 -15.22
N TYR A 146 -6.80 13.65 -15.30
CA TYR A 146 -6.84 12.69 -16.42
C TYR A 146 -7.05 11.27 -15.88
N PRO A 147 -8.30 10.90 -15.51
CA PRO A 147 -8.57 9.65 -14.78
C PRO A 147 -7.98 8.38 -15.43
N PRO A 148 -8.07 8.15 -16.76
CA PRO A 148 -7.47 6.96 -17.36
C PRO A 148 -5.95 6.87 -17.17
N ARG A 149 -5.25 8.01 -17.31
CA ARG A 149 -3.79 8.09 -17.09
C ARG A 149 -3.43 7.93 -15.61
N PHE A 150 -4.27 8.44 -14.71
CA PHE A 150 -4.10 8.25 -13.27
C PHE A 150 -4.23 6.77 -12.88
N THR A 151 -5.28 6.09 -13.36
CA THR A 151 -5.49 4.66 -13.12
C THR A 151 -4.32 3.81 -13.60
N LEU A 152 -3.85 4.05 -14.83
CA LEU A 152 -2.69 3.33 -15.38
C LEU A 152 -1.43 3.57 -14.53
N ALA A 153 -1.14 4.83 -14.19
CA ALA A 153 0.02 5.16 -13.37
C ALA A 153 -0.07 4.59 -11.95
N CYS A 154 -1.26 4.49 -11.37
CA CYS A 154 -1.48 3.78 -10.11
C CYS A 154 -1.16 2.29 -10.24
N ALA A 155 -1.65 1.64 -11.30
CA ALA A 155 -1.38 0.23 -11.54
C ALA A 155 0.12 -0.03 -11.73
N ASP A 156 0.81 0.80 -12.53
CA ASP A 156 2.26 0.71 -12.72
C ASP A 156 3.01 0.79 -11.38
N LEU A 157 2.65 1.75 -10.51
CA LEU A 157 3.33 1.97 -9.23
C LEU A 157 3.06 0.83 -8.24
N VAL A 158 1.85 0.25 -8.27
CA VAL A 158 1.51 -0.94 -7.48
C VAL A 158 2.31 -2.15 -7.95
N THR A 159 2.34 -2.39 -9.26
CA THR A 159 3.10 -3.48 -9.84
C THR A 159 4.59 -3.30 -9.51
N GLU A 160 5.17 -2.12 -9.70
CA GLU A 160 6.56 -1.83 -9.29
C GLU A 160 6.82 -2.15 -7.81
N ALA A 161 5.91 -1.80 -6.90
CA ALA A 161 6.03 -2.17 -5.49
C ALA A 161 6.00 -3.70 -5.26
N GLN A 162 5.20 -4.44 -6.04
CA GLN A 162 5.19 -5.91 -6.00
C GLN A 162 6.51 -6.52 -6.52
N TYR A 163 7.10 -5.94 -7.58
CA TYR A 163 8.42 -6.35 -8.04
C TYR A 163 9.47 -6.10 -6.95
N LEU A 164 9.49 -4.89 -6.37
CA LEU A 164 10.48 -4.52 -5.37
C LEU A 164 10.39 -5.39 -4.10
N SER A 165 9.19 -5.76 -3.67
CA SER A 165 9.01 -6.60 -2.48
C SER A 165 9.59 -8.02 -2.64
N LYS A 166 9.71 -8.51 -3.88
CA LYS A 166 10.34 -9.80 -4.19
C LYS A 166 11.86 -9.74 -4.24
N LEU A 167 12.44 -8.56 -4.51
CA LEU A 167 13.89 -8.37 -4.57
C LEU A 167 14.53 -8.25 -3.18
N SER A 168 13.74 -7.93 -2.16
CA SER A 168 14.20 -7.60 -0.81
C SER A 168 14.43 -8.84 0.08
N HIS A 169 15.48 -9.62 -0.23
CA HIS A 169 16.04 -10.60 0.73
C HIS A 169 17.28 -10.07 1.48
N HIS A 170 17.80 -8.88 1.15
CA HIS A 170 19.03 -8.34 1.77
C HIS A 170 19.15 -6.81 1.92
N LEU A 171 18.24 -6.01 1.36
CA LEU A 171 18.40 -4.53 1.29
C LEU A 171 17.43 -3.73 2.17
N LEU A 172 16.54 -4.39 2.90
CA LEU A 172 15.70 -3.74 3.90
C LEU A 172 16.23 -4.22 5.26
N CYS A 173 16.83 -3.29 5.99
CA CYS A 173 17.45 -3.53 7.29
C CYS A 173 16.44 -3.91 8.37
#